data_AF-A0A4Q3EBQ4-F1
#
_entry.id   AF-A0A4Q3EBQ4-F1
#
_cell.length_a   1.000
_cell.length_b   1.000
_cell.length_c   1.000
_cell.angle_alpha   90.00
_cell.angle_beta   90.00
_cell.angle_gamma   90.00
#
_symmetry.space_group_name_H-M   'P 1'
#
loop_
_entity.id
_entity.type
_entity.pdbx_description
1 polymer ?
#
loop_
_entity_poly.entity_id
_entity_poly.type
_entity_poly.pdbx_seq_one_letter_code
_entity_poly.pdbx_strand_id
1 'polypeptide(L)' 'PEIRVIIFTMHAKSIFVDKSLKAGARGYLLKDGDFEEIMEGIRKVFRGEIYVNKNIQRFTRGEPDFLVPNKTV' A
#
# COMPACT_ATOMS: atom_id res chain seq x y z
N PRO A 1 4.85 6.26 -17.89
CA PRO A 1 5.81 6.40 -16.75
C PRO A 1 5.98 5.04 -16.05
N GLU A 2 7.20 4.49 -16.01
CA GLU A 2 7.50 3.16 -15.41
C GLU A 2 7.91 3.23 -13.93
N ILE A 3 7.98 4.43 -13.37
CA ILE A 3 8.38 4.67 -11.98
C ILE A 3 7.28 4.20 -11.03
N ARG A 4 7.67 3.43 -10.03
CA ARG A 4 6.76 2.97 -8.96
C ARG A 4 6.87 3.92 -7.77
N VAL A 5 5.73 4.47 -7.34
CA VAL A 5 5.68 5.48 -6.28
C VAL A 5 5.19 4.84 -4.97
N ILE A 6 5.89 5.17 -3.88
CA ILE A 6 5.52 4.81 -2.52
C ILE A 6 5.28 6.10 -1.73
N ILE A 7 4.17 6.16 -1.03
CA ILE A 7 3.89 7.23 -0.05
C ILE A 7 4.47 6.80 1.29
N PHE A 8 5.31 7.65 1.89
CA PHE A 8 5.92 7.41 3.20
C PHE A 8 5.56 8.53 4.16
N THR A 9 4.72 8.26 5.16
CA THR A 9 4.05 9.28 5.97
C THR A 9 3.72 8.82 7.38
N MET A 10 3.38 9.76 8.28
CA MET A 10 2.87 9.44 9.62
C MET A 10 1.35 9.23 9.67
N HIS A 11 0.64 9.43 8.56
CA HIS A 11 -0.81 9.41 8.54
C HIS A 11 -1.37 8.02 8.25
N ALA A 12 -2.01 7.37 9.24
CA ALA A 12 -2.59 6.04 9.11
C ALA A 12 -4.08 6.00 8.72
N LYS A 13 -4.65 7.10 8.19
CA LYS A 13 -6.08 7.15 7.83
C LYS A 13 -6.31 6.51 6.45
N SER A 14 -7.27 5.59 6.35
CA SER A 14 -7.61 4.88 5.11
C SER A 14 -7.93 5.82 3.92
N ILE A 15 -8.52 6.99 4.19
CA ILE A 15 -8.83 7.99 3.14
C ILE A 15 -7.60 8.43 2.37
N PHE A 16 -6.42 8.48 3.00
CA PHE A 16 -5.17 8.83 2.33
C PHE A 16 -4.68 7.67 1.48
N VAL A 17 -4.79 6.44 1.96
CA VAL A 17 -4.45 5.24 1.19
C VAL A 17 -5.27 5.18 -0.10
N ASP A 18 -6.59 5.32 -0.01
CA ASP A 18 -7.46 5.22 -1.18
C ASP A 18 -7.17 6.31 -2.20
N LYS A 19 -6.95 7.55 -1.74
CA LYS A 19 -6.58 8.67 -2.62
C LYS A 19 -5.23 8.43 -3.30
N SER A 20 -4.24 7.96 -2.55
CA SER A 20 -2.90 7.69 -3.07
C SER A 20 -2.91 6.56 -4.11
N LEU A 21 -3.61 5.47 -3.83
CA LEU A 21 -3.74 4.35 -4.77
C LEU A 21 -4.47 4.78 -6.05
N LYS A 22 -5.56 5.55 -5.94
CA LYS A 22 -6.27 6.12 -7.11
C LYS A 22 -5.41 7.07 -7.94
N ALA A 23 -4.45 7.76 -7.30
CA ALA A 23 -3.49 8.62 -7.99
C ALA A 23 -2.32 7.85 -8.64
N GLY A 24 -2.27 6.52 -8.53
CA GLY A 24 -1.25 5.67 -9.15
C GLY A 24 -0.10 5.27 -8.23
N ALA A 25 -0.15 5.59 -6.94
CA ALA A 25 0.81 5.04 -5.99
C ALA A 25 0.63 3.52 -5.90
N ARG A 26 1.75 2.81 -5.70
CA ARG A 26 1.79 1.35 -5.55
C ARG A 26 2.15 0.94 -4.12
N GLY A 27 2.63 1.87 -3.30
CA GLY A 27 2.94 1.63 -1.89
C GLY A 27 2.39 2.72 -0.97
N TYR A 28 2.02 2.34 0.24
CA TYR A 28 1.75 3.25 1.35
C TYR A 28 2.40 2.70 2.64
N LEU A 29 3.41 3.41 3.13
CA LEU A 29 4.21 3.05 4.30
C LEU A 29 4.07 4.08 5.40
N LEU A 30 3.99 3.60 6.64
CA LEU A 30 4.02 4.46 7.81
C LEU A 30 5.45 4.69 8.29
N LYS A 31 5.76 5.91 8.71
CA LYS A 31 7.09 6.34 9.19
C LYS A 31 7.45 5.79 10.57
N ASP A 32 6.48 5.28 11.31
CA ASP A 32 6.64 4.59 12.60
C ASP A 32 6.72 3.07 12.46
N GLY A 33 6.65 2.53 11.24
CA GLY A 33 6.82 1.10 10.99
C GLY A 33 8.26 0.65 11.21
N ASP A 34 8.42 -0.62 11.57
CA ASP A 34 9.73 -1.24 11.73
C ASP A 34 10.52 -1.21 10.41
N PHE A 35 11.83 -1.12 10.52
CA PHE A 35 12.72 -1.09 9.34
C PHE A 35 12.48 -2.28 8.40
N GLU A 36 12.27 -3.48 8.95
CA GLU A 36 11.97 -4.68 8.15
C GLU A 36 10.65 -4.56 7.38
N GLU A 37 9.63 -3.96 7.98
CA GLU A 37 8.33 -3.75 7.33
C GLU A 37 8.46 -2.74 6.17
N ILE A 38 9.22 -1.67 6.38
CA ILE A 38 9.54 -0.70 5.32
C ILE A 38 10.26 -1.39 4.17
N MET A 39 11.30 -2.18 4.48
CA MET A 39 12.08 -2.90 3.47
C MET A 39 11.25 -3.93 2.71
N GLU A 40 10.36 -4.66 3.39
CA GLU A 40 9.42 -5.57 2.77
C GLU A 40 8.52 -4.83 1.78
N GLY A 41 7.94 -3.70 2.20
CA GLY A 41 7.06 -2.89 1.36
C GLY A 41 7.75 -2.36 0.11
N ILE A 42 8.98 -1.85 0.23
CA ILE A 42 9.78 -1.41 -0.91
C ILE A 42 10.02 -2.57 -1.89
N ARG A 43 10.45 -3.73 -1.40
CA ARG A 43 10.72 -4.91 -2.25
C ARG A 43 9.47 -5.39 -2.97
N LYS A 44 8.32 -5.42 -2.30
CA LYS A 44 7.02 -5.78 -2.90
C LYS A 44 6.63 -4.83 -4.01
N VAL A 45 6.68 -3.52 -3.74
CA VAL A 45 6.37 -2.52 -4.76
C VAL A 45 7.34 -2.62 -5.93
N PHE A 46 8.63 -2.85 -5.68
CA PHE A 46 9.62 -3.05 -6.74
C PHE A 46 9.32 -4.26 -7.63
N ARG A 47 8.70 -5.32 -7.12
CA ARG A 47 8.23 -6.46 -7.93
C ARG A 47 6.91 -6.20 -8.69
N GLY A 48 6.33 -5.01 -8.52
CA GLY A 48 5.05 -4.64 -9.13
C GLY A 48 3.84 -4.96 -8.27
N GLU A 49 4.03 -5.41 -7.03
CA GLU A 49 2.92 -5.65 -6.09
C GLU A 49 2.40 -4.32 -5.52
N ILE A 50 1.20 -4.35 -4.94
CA ILE A 50 0.67 -3.25 -4.13
C ILE A 50 0.96 -3.55 -2.67
N TYR A 51 1.51 -2.58 -1.94
CA TYR A 51 1.76 -2.72 -0.51
C TYR A 51 1.12 -1.59 0.30
N VAL A 52 0.43 -1.96 1.37
CA VAL A 52 -0.12 -1.03 2.36
C VAL A 52 0.26 -1.57 3.72
N ASN A 53 0.86 -0.71 4.55
CA ASN A 53 1.27 -1.05 5.90
C ASN A 53 0.08 -1.60 6.72
N LYS A 54 0.28 -2.67 7.49
CA LYS A 54 -0.81 -3.47 8.10
C LYS A 54 -1.57 -2.72 9.19
N ASN A 55 -0.92 -1.72 9.80
CA ASN A 55 -1.48 -0.96 10.93
C ASN A 55 -2.51 0.10 10.50
N ILE A 56 -2.77 0.23 9.21
CA ILE A 56 -3.79 1.13 8.68
C ILE A 56 -5.16 0.46 8.82
N GLN A 57 -5.98 0.99 9.71
CA GLN A 57 -7.38 0.57 9.83
C GLN A 57 -8.14 0.95 8.56
N ARG A 58 -8.41 -0.04 7.71
CA ARG A 58 -9.33 0.10 6.59
C ARG A 58 -10.75 0.09 7.11
N PHE A 59 -11.43 1.23 7.03
CA PHE A 59 -12.89 1.26 7.12
C PHE A 59 -13.47 0.55 5.90
N THR A 60 -13.75 -0.74 6.02
CA THR A 60 -14.47 -1.52 5.01
C THR A 60 -15.95 -1.12 5.02
N ARG A 61 -16.28 0.03 4.43
CA ARG A 61 -17.66 0.37 4.10
C ARG A 61 -17.97 -0.18 2.70
N GLY A 62 -18.43 -1.42 2.62
CA GLY A 62 -18.95 -2.06 1.40
C GLY A 62 -17.94 -2.20 0.24
N GLU A 63 -17.41 -3.42 0.07
CA GLU A 63 -16.44 -3.90 -0.94
C GLU A 63 -16.67 -3.39 -2.39
N PRO A 64 -15.59 -3.24 -3.19
CA PRO A 64 -15.20 -4.34 -4.09
C PRO A 64 -13.68 -4.61 -4.15
N ASP A 65 -13.25 -5.81 -3.76
CA ASP A 65 -12.52 -6.83 -4.55
C ASP A 65 -11.33 -6.46 -5.47
N PHE A 66 -10.72 -5.28 -5.35
CA PHE A 66 -9.58 -4.90 -6.21
C PHE A 66 -8.18 -5.16 -5.63
N LEU A 67 -8.08 -5.92 -4.53
CA LEU A 67 -6.80 -6.28 -3.89
C LEU A 67 -6.65 -7.77 -3.57
N VAL A 68 -7.31 -8.66 -4.31
CA VAL A 68 -6.85 -10.05 -4.42
C VAL A 68 -5.83 -10.12 -5.57
N PRO A 69 -4.51 -10.07 -5.30
CA PRO A 69 -3.55 -10.54 -6.28
C PRO A 69 -3.78 -12.04 -6.41
N ASN A 70 -4.45 -12.40 -7.50
CA ASN A 70 -4.21 -13.59 -8.30
C ASN A 70 -3.47 -14.73 -7.55
N LYS A 71 -4.21 -15.63 -6.90
CA LYS A 71 -3.74 -17.00 -6.75
C LYS A 71 -3.73 -17.61 -8.15
N THR A 72 -2.61 -17.48 -8.86
CA THR A 72 -2.33 -18.29 -10.05
C THR A 72 -1.35 -19.39 -9.66
N VAL A 73 -1.86 -20.61 -9.82
CA VAL A 73 -1.33 -21.99 -9.64
C VAL A 73 -1.17 -22.47 -8.21
#